data_AF-A0A562UV52-F1
#
_entry.id   AF-A0A562UV52-F1
#
_cell.length_a   1.000
_cell.length_b   1.000
_cell.length_c   1.000
_cell.angle_alpha   90.00
_cell.angle_beta   90.00
_cell.angle_gamma   90.00
#
_symmetry.space_group_name_H-M   'P 1'
#
loop_
_entity.id
_entity.type
_entity.pdbx_description
1 polymer ?
#
loop_
_entity_poly.entity_id
_entity_poly.type
_entity_poly.pdbx_seq_one_letter_code
_entity_poly.pdbx_strand_id
1 'polypeptide(L)'
;MPPIPSDGVGRLRGDKLKVSVDVERLMRSVMMLTLKFDVRLANRQEHALRDNRMSAELISARRGLSMEQQTASAGSSLQRIGQAARIGPNQTGTIRGQLQMPIGDFEVFRQGQIPFCVPILLLRLEAEGIEPQHHTFLIGLAPTQPGGRVQPLPLSGPPGGYDGVIAKRLERTS
;
A
#
# COMPACT_ATOMS: atom_id res chain seq x y z
N MET A 1 -2.03 -48.60 10.61
CA MET A 1 -2.09 -47.49 9.64
C MET A 1 -1.12 -46.42 10.13
N PRO A 2 0.00 -46.15 9.42
CA PRO A 2 0.88 -45.05 9.81
C PRO A 2 0.18 -43.71 9.51
N PRO A 3 0.48 -42.64 10.27
CA PRO A 3 0.00 -41.30 9.96
C PRO A 3 0.60 -40.83 8.63
N ILE A 4 -0.24 -40.28 7.75
CA ILE A 4 0.19 -39.58 6.54
C ILE A 4 0.95 -38.32 7.02
N PRO A 5 2.21 -38.10 6.60
CA PRO A 5 2.88 -36.84 6.85
C PRO A 5 2.03 -35.75 6.22
N SER A 6 1.58 -34.78 7.02
CA SER A 6 1.05 -33.54 6.46
C SER A 6 2.23 -32.87 5.77
N ASP A 7 2.33 -33.03 4.44
CA ASP A 7 3.29 -32.29 3.64
C ASP A 7 3.08 -30.81 3.96
N GLY A 8 4.02 -30.26 4.72
CA GLY A 8 4.22 -28.83 4.79
C GLY A 8 4.61 -28.40 3.39
N VAL A 9 3.62 -28.16 2.53
CA VAL A 9 3.82 -27.51 1.23
C VAL A 9 4.42 -26.16 1.57
N GLY A 10 5.75 -26.09 1.53
CA GLY A 10 6.50 -24.88 1.80
C GLY A 10 5.97 -23.82 0.88
N ARG A 11 5.29 -22.81 1.43
CA ARG A 11 4.81 -21.70 0.62
C ARG A 11 6.01 -21.08 -0.06
N LEU A 12 5.87 -20.85 -1.37
CA LEU A 12 6.95 -20.25 -2.13
C LEU A 12 7.14 -18.82 -1.66
N ARG A 13 8.39 -18.42 -1.47
CA ARG A 13 8.71 -17.01 -1.28
C ARG A 13 8.26 -16.26 -2.53
N GLY A 14 7.38 -15.30 -2.34
CA GLY A 14 6.78 -14.54 -3.44
C GLY A 14 7.71 -13.50 -4.07
N ASP A 15 9.03 -13.62 -3.88
CA ASP A 15 10.04 -12.59 -4.16
C ASP A 15 10.06 -12.13 -5.64
N LYS A 16 9.52 -12.92 -6.57
CA LYS A 16 9.37 -12.56 -7.99
C LYS A 16 8.02 -11.92 -8.35
N LEU A 17 7.13 -11.68 -7.39
CA LEU A 17 5.92 -10.86 -7.60
C LEU A 17 6.29 -9.39 -7.44
N LYS A 18 6.33 -8.64 -8.53
CA LYS A 18 6.56 -7.20 -8.48
C LYS A 18 5.25 -6.47 -8.23
N VAL A 19 5.28 -5.52 -7.30
CA VAL A 19 4.11 -4.79 -6.84
C VAL A 19 4.38 -3.31 -6.94
N SER A 20 3.50 -2.59 -7.63
CA SER A 20 3.49 -1.13 -7.71
C SER A 20 2.08 -0.60 -7.46
N VAL A 21 2.00 0.64 -7.00
CA VAL A 21 0.76 1.36 -6.74
C VAL A 21 0.73 2.60 -7.62
N ASP A 22 -0.34 2.77 -8.38
CA ASP A 22 -0.64 3.98 -9.12
C ASP A 22 -1.80 4.70 -8.44
N VAL A 23 -1.60 5.98 -8.08
CA VAL A 23 -2.65 6.79 -7.47
C VAL A 23 -3.55 7.33 -8.58
N GLU A 24 -4.79 6.85 -8.65
CA GLU A 24 -5.79 7.35 -9.61
C GLU A 24 -6.27 8.74 -9.19
N ARG A 25 -6.56 8.90 -7.89
CA ARG A 25 -7.05 10.16 -7.34
C ARG A 25 -6.82 10.23 -5.84
N LEU A 26 -6.45 11.41 -5.37
CA LEU A 26 -6.46 11.75 -3.95
C LEU A 26 -7.31 13.02 -3.76
N MET A 27 -8.31 12.95 -2.89
CA MET A 27 -9.23 14.06 -2.62
C MET A 27 -9.32 14.33 -1.13
N ARG A 28 -9.28 15.61 -0.76
CA ARG A 28 -9.57 16.07 0.60
C ARG A 28 -10.93 16.76 0.64
N SER A 29 -11.81 16.28 1.51
CA SER A 29 -12.96 17.04 2.00
C SER A 29 -12.62 17.70 3.34
N VAL A 30 -13.55 18.44 3.93
CA VAL A 30 -13.35 18.99 5.29
C VAL A 30 -13.13 17.87 6.32
N MET A 31 -13.76 16.71 6.12
CA MET A 31 -13.78 15.62 7.10
C MET A 31 -12.89 14.44 6.75
N MET A 32 -12.64 14.17 5.47
CA MET A 32 -11.99 12.93 5.01
C MET A 32 -10.90 13.21 3.97
N LEU A 33 -9.86 12.38 3.99
CA LEU A 33 -8.97 12.16 2.86
C LEU A 33 -9.36 10.84 2.17
N THR A 34 -9.66 10.89 0.88
CA THR A 34 -10.05 9.72 0.06
C THR A 34 -8.97 9.42 -0.96
N LEU A 35 -8.42 8.20 -0.91
CA LEU A 35 -7.43 7.68 -1.85
C LEU A 35 -8.09 6.63 -2.76
N LYS A 36 -8.05 6.84 -4.08
CA LYS A 36 -8.33 5.84 -5.11
C LYS A 36 -7.04 5.43 -5.79
N PHE A 37 -6.83 4.13 -5.96
CA PHE A 37 -5.56 3.60 -6.43
C PHE A 37 -5.72 2.25 -7.14
N ASP A 38 -4.76 1.97 -8.01
CA ASP A 38 -4.59 0.68 -8.69
C ASP A 38 -3.32 0.01 -8.18
N VAL A 39 -3.42 -1.27 -7.79
CA VAL A 39 -2.28 -2.11 -7.46
C VAL A 39 -1.99 -3.02 -8.63
N ARG A 40 -0.82 -2.82 -9.25
CA ARG A 40 -0.33 -3.66 -10.35
C ARG A 40 0.53 -4.79 -9.79
N LEU A 41 0.19 -6.01 -10.18
CA LEU A 41 0.79 -7.26 -9.75
C LEU A 41 1.44 -7.94 -10.95
N ALA A 42 2.75 -7.77 -11.13
CA ALA A 42 3.50 -8.41 -12.21
C ALA A 42 4.08 -9.74 -11.72
N ASN A 43 3.47 -10.83 -12.16
CA ASN A 43 3.89 -12.19 -11.82
C ASN A 43 5.15 -12.57 -12.63
N ARG A 44 6.32 -12.60 -11.99
CA ARG A 44 7.56 -13.12 -12.59
C ARG A 44 7.92 -14.52 -12.09
N GLN A 45 6.97 -15.22 -11.49
CA GLN A 45 7.10 -16.64 -11.15
C GLN A 45 6.92 -17.49 -12.42
N GLU A 46 7.35 -18.76 -12.32
CA GLU A 46 7.19 -19.75 -13.40
C GLU A 46 5.79 -20.38 -13.42
N HIS A 47 5.01 -20.19 -12.35
CA HIS A 47 3.64 -20.68 -12.22
C HIS A 47 2.62 -19.54 -12.19
N ALA A 48 1.36 -19.88 -12.48
CA ALA A 48 0.26 -18.93 -12.36
C ALA A 48 -0.06 -18.63 -10.90
N LEU A 49 -0.49 -17.40 -10.62
CA LEU A 49 -1.04 -17.01 -9.34
C LEU A 49 -2.55 -17.09 -9.37
N ARG A 50 -3.13 -17.70 -8.34
CA ARG A 50 -4.58 -17.85 -8.14
C ARG A 50 -4.97 -17.26 -6.80
N ASP A 51 -6.26 -16.96 -6.65
CA ASP A 51 -6.83 -16.35 -5.45
C ASP A 51 -6.02 -15.14 -4.97
N ASN A 52 -5.71 -14.23 -5.90
CA ASN A 52 -4.93 -13.03 -5.67
C ASN A 52 -5.77 -12.02 -4.89
N ARG A 53 -5.48 -11.85 -3.61
CA ARG A 53 -6.28 -11.12 -2.64
C ARG A 53 -5.48 -9.93 -2.09
N MET A 54 -6.09 -8.75 -2.13
CA MET A 54 -5.56 -7.54 -1.51
C MET A 54 -6.35 -7.15 -0.26
N SER A 55 -5.62 -6.85 0.80
CA SER A 55 -6.12 -6.15 1.98
C SER A 55 -5.26 -4.90 2.20
N ALA A 56 -5.85 -3.82 2.70
CA ALA A 56 -5.17 -2.54 2.82
C ALA A 56 -5.66 -1.71 4.01
N GLU A 57 -4.88 -0.69 4.36
CA GLU A 57 -5.28 0.35 5.31
C GLU A 57 -4.56 1.65 4.96
N LEU A 58 -5.23 2.78 5.17
CA LEU A 58 -4.62 4.10 5.07
C LEU A 58 -4.41 4.62 6.49
N ILE A 59 -3.16 4.89 6.85
CA ILE A 59 -2.77 5.42 8.15
C ILE A 59 -2.06 6.77 8.00
N SER A 60 -1.88 7.47 9.11
CA SER A 60 -1.00 8.64 9.16
C SER A 60 0.38 8.21 9.61
N ALA A 61 1.43 8.76 8.98
CA ALA A 61 2.76 8.76 9.57
C ALA A 61 2.71 9.47 10.93
N ARG A 62 3.42 8.93 11.92
CA ARG A 62 3.50 9.44 13.29
C ARG A 62 4.94 9.54 13.75
N ARG A 63 5.35 10.68 14.29
CA ARG A 63 6.75 10.92 14.69
C ARG A 63 7.17 10.08 15.91
N GLY A 64 6.21 9.76 16.78
CA GLY A 64 6.46 8.99 18.00
C GLY A 64 6.45 7.46 17.83
N LEU A 65 6.16 6.96 16.62
CA LEU A 65 6.14 5.52 16.35
C LEU A 65 7.43 5.09 15.64
N SER A 66 7.88 3.87 15.92
CA SER A 66 8.99 3.27 15.17
C SER A 66 8.59 3.05 13.71
N MET A 67 9.58 2.86 12.83
CA MET A 67 9.31 2.55 11.41
C MET A 67 8.55 1.22 11.27
N GLU A 68 8.85 0.24 12.13
CA GLU A 68 8.18 -1.06 12.15
C GLU A 68 6.69 -0.91 12.46
N GLN A 69 6.32 -0.05 13.40
CA GLN A 69 4.93 0.24 13.77
C GLN A 69 4.15 0.97 12.66
N GLN A 70 4.85 1.56 11.68
CA GLN A 70 4.27 2.30 10.56
C GLN A 70 4.37 1.53 9.23
N THR A 71 4.79 0.27 9.29
CA THR A 71 4.99 -0.62 8.14
C THR A 71 4.04 -1.80 8.25
N ALA A 72 3.51 -2.26 7.11
CA ALA A 72 2.68 -3.45 7.03
C ALA A 72 3.46 -4.68 7.54
N SER A 73 2.85 -5.43 8.46
CA SER A 73 3.41 -6.66 9.03
C SER A 73 2.34 -7.75 9.13
N ALA A 74 2.76 -8.98 9.48
CA ALA A 74 1.83 -10.09 9.67
C ALA A 74 0.79 -9.82 10.78
N GLY A 75 1.12 -8.97 11.76
CA GLY A 75 0.21 -8.56 12.82
C GLY A 75 -0.74 -7.42 12.45
N SER A 76 -0.60 -6.81 11.27
CA SER A 76 -1.46 -5.70 10.84
C SER A 76 -2.88 -6.19 10.53
N SER A 77 -3.88 -5.56 11.15
CA SER A 77 -5.29 -5.80 10.88
C SER A 77 -5.77 -4.96 9.70
N LEU A 78 -5.54 -5.46 8.48
CA LEU A 78 -5.90 -4.75 7.25
C LEU A 78 -7.30 -5.12 6.75
N GLN A 79 -8.03 -4.16 6.20
CA GLN A 79 -9.37 -4.38 5.64
C GLN A 79 -9.29 -5.04 4.27
N ARG A 80 -10.20 -5.96 3.96
CA ARG A 80 -10.29 -6.62 2.65
C ARG A 80 -10.72 -5.61 1.58
N ILE A 81 -9.94 -5.44 0.51
CA ILE A 81 -10.27 -4.50 -0.57
C ILE A 81 -10.84 -5.20 -1.80
N GLY A 82 -10.15 -6.21 -2.32
CA GLY A 82 -10.53 -6.82 -3.59
C GLY A 82 -9.63 -7.96 -4.01
N GLN A 83 -9.89 -8.48 -5.21
CA GLN A 83 -9.14 -9.58 -5.78
C GLN A 83 -8.92 -9.41 -7.29
N ALA A 84 -7.85 -10.02 -7.77
CA ALA A 84 -7.65 -10.26 -9.19
C ALA A 84 -7.92 -11.73 -9.50
N ALA A 85 -8.37 -11.97 -10.74
CA ALA A 85 -8.44 -13.32 -11.29
C ALA A 85 -7.04 -13.94 -11.42
N ARG A 86 -6.96 -15.12 -12.04
CA ARG A 86 -5.69 -15.79 -12.33
C ARG A 86 -4.72 -14.86 -13.07
N ILE A 87 -3.48 -14.78 -12.59
CA ILE A 87 -2.38 -14.06 -13.26
C ILE A 87 -1.38 -15.12 -13.75
N GLY A 88 -1.28 -15.32 -15.06
CA GLY A 88 -0.33 -16.28 -15.63
C GLY A 88 1.14 -15.88 -15.41
N PRO A 89 2.09 -16.80 -15.66
CA PRO A 89 3.52 -16.48 -15.68
C PRO A 89 3.81 -15.31 -16.62
N ASN A 90 4.64 -14.37 -16.18
CA ASN A 90 5.01 -13.14 -16.90
C ASN A 90 3.86 -12.19 -17.24
N GLN A 91 2.66 -12.41 -16.70
CA GLN A 91 1.51 -11.52 -16.87
C GLN A 91 1.40 -10.51 -15.72
N THR A 92 0.62 -9.46 -15.97
CA THR A 92 0.29 -8.45 -14.96
C THR A 92 -1.22 -8.46 -14.71
N GLY A 93 -1.61 -8.48 -13.44
CA GLY A 93 -2.97 -8.22 -13.00
C GLY A 93 -3.08 -6.87 -12.30
N THR A 94 -4.30 -6.35 -12.20
CA THR A 94 -4.61 -5.11 -11.46
C THR A 94 -5.72 -5.35 -10.46
N ILE A 95 -5.55 -4.85 -9.25
CA ILE A 95 -6.61 -4.77 -8.23
C ILE A 95 -6.84 -3.29 -7.91
N ARG A 96 -8.08 -2.82 -8.05
CA ARG A 96 -8.45 -1.44 -7.72
C ARG A 96 -8.87 -1.31 -6.27
N GLY A 97 -8.58 -0.18 -5.65
CA GLY A 97 -8.91 0.09 -4.26
C GLY A 97 -9.37 1.53 -4.01
N GLN A 98 -10.18 1.67 -2.97
CA GLN A 98 -10.52 2.97 -2.39
C GLN A 98 -10.41 2.87 -0.87
N LEU A 99 -9.75 3.84 -0.26
CA LEU A 99 -9.62 3.98 1.18
C LEU A 99 -9.96 5.41 1.59
N GLN A 100 -10.45 5.56 2.81
CA GLN A 100 -10.73 6.86 3.39
C GLN A 100 -10.18 6.91 4.81
N MET A 101 -9.69 8.08 5.22
CA MET A 101 -9.24 8.35 6.57
C MET A 101 -9.78 9.71 7.02
N PRO A 102 -10.35 9.83 8.24
CA PRO A 102 -10.75 11.11 8.79
C PRO A 102 -9.57 12.08 8.90
N ILE A 103 -9.80 13.35 8.55
CA ILE A 103 -8.75 14.39 8.66
C ILE A 103 -8.28 14.56 10.11
N GLY A 104 -9.18 14.38 11.08
CA GLY A 104 -8.86 14.45 12.51
C GLY A 104 -7.91 13.34 13.01
N ASP A 105 -7.77 12.24 12.26
CA ASP A 105 -6.91 11.11 12.67
C ASP A 105 -5.47 11.24 12.15
N PHE A 106 -5.20 12.26 11.32
CA PHE A 106 -3.84 12.54 10.83
C PHE A 106 -2.99 13.23 11.90
N GLU A 107 -1.76 12.76 12.07
CA GLU A 107 -0.74 13.54 12.77
C GLU A 107 -0.29 14.67 11.84
N VAL A 108 -0.63 15.89 12.24
CA VAL A 108 -0.34 17.09 11.48
C VAL A 108 0.93 17.73 12.00
N PHE A 109 1.80 18.14 11.08
CA PHE A 109 2.92 19.02 11.39
C PHE A 109 2.84 20.30 10.56
N ARG A 110 3.53 21.35 11.01
CA ARG A 110 3.52 22.64 10.30
C ARG A 110 4.89 22.93 9.69
N GLN A 111 4.88 23.50 8.49
CA GLN A 111 6.03 24.19 7.91
C GLN A 111 5.61 25.64 7.68
N GLY A 112 6.19 26.55 8.48
CA GLY A 112 5.62 27.89 8.64
C GLY A 112 4.17 27.82 9.11
N GLN A 113 3.27 28.48 8.39
CA GLN A 113 1.83 28.52 8.72
C GLN A 113 1.00 27.40 8.06
N ILE A 114 1.61 26.60 7.18
CA ILE A 114 0.88 25.58 6.41
C ILE A 114 0.90 24.25 7.19
N PRO A 115 -0.26 23.67 7.52
CA PRO A 115 -0.36 22.33 8.08
C PRO A 115 -0.17 21.27 6.99
N PHE A 116 0.51 20.18 7.33
CA PHE A 116 0.82 19.07 6.45
C PHE A 116 0.57 17.72 7.14
N CYS A 117 0.26 16.71 6.35
CA CYS A 117 0.26 15.31 6.77
C CYS A 117 0.99 14.41 5.78
N VAL A 118 1.30 13.19 6.20
CA VAL A 118 1.88 12.14 5.34
C VAL A 118 1.04 10.87 5.49
N PRO A 119 0.14 10.58 4.54
CA PRO A 119 -0.56 9.30 4.51
C PRO A 119 0.38 8.16 4.12
N ILE A 120 0.16 7.01 4.75
CA ILE A 120 0.86 5.76 4.46
C ILE A 120 -0.20 4.71 4.08
N LEU A 121 -0.01 4.09 2.92
CA LEU A 121 -0.80 2.96 2.47
C LEU A 121 -0.09 1.67 2.89
N LEU A 122 -0.75 0.90 3.77
CA LEU A 122 -0.35 -0.45 4.13
C LEU A 122 -1.07 -1.44 3.23
N LEU A 123 -0.35 -2.42 2.66
CA LEU A 123 -0.90 -3.46 1.80
C LEU A 123 -0.46 -4.83 2.27
N ARG A 124 -1.40 -5.78 2.26
CA ARG A 124 -1.13 -7.22 2.30
C ARG A 124 -1.67 -7.86 1.03
N LEU A 125 -0.81 -8.60 0.36
CA LEU A 125 -1.14 -9.41 -0.80
C LEU A 125 -1.01 -10.88 -0.46
N GLU A 126 -2.06 -11.63 -0.75
CA GLU A 126 -2.15 -13.06 -0.54
C GLU A 126 -2.46 -13.72 -1.88
N ALA A 127 -1.80 -14.84 -2.17
CA ALA A 127 -2.08 -15.67 -3.33
C ALA A 127 -1.91 -17.13 -2.94
N GLU A 128 -2.59 -18.03 -3.64
CA GLU A 128 -2.44 -19.47 -3.43
C GLU A 128 -0.98 -19.90 -3.61
N GLY A 129 -0.45 -20.66 -2.65
CA GLY A 129 0.91 -21.22 -2.71
C GLY A 129 2.05 -20.22 -2.46
N ILE A 130 1.76 -18.95 -2.15
CA ILE A 130 2.77 -17.92 -1.87
C ILE A 130 2.60 -17.36 -0.44
N GLU A 131 3.72 -17.07 0.22
CA GLU A 131 3.71 -16.37 1.51
C GLU A 131 3.10 -14.96 1.39
N PRO A 132 2.23 -14.52 2.32
CA PRO A 132 1.66 -13.19 2.29
C PRO A 132 2.72 -12.09 2.24
N GLN A 133 2.62 -11.22 1.25
CA GLN A 133 3.54 -10.10 1.09
C GLN A 133 2.97 -8.85 1.69
N HIS A 134 3.83 -8.12 2.39
CA HIS A 134 3.47 -6.88 3.05
C HIS A 134 4.25 -5.74 2.40
N HIS A 135 3.53 -4.71 1.97
CA HIS A 135 4.11 -3.54 1.32
C HIS A 135 3.61 -2.28 1.98
N THR A 136 4.47 -1.28 2.02
CA THR A 136 4.19 0.02 2.63
C THR A 136 4.54 1.09 1.62
N PHE A 137 3.62 2.02 1.39
CA PHE A 137 3.79 3.11 0.43
C PHE A 137 3.52 4.44 1.10
N LEU A 138 4.44 5.39 0.95
CA LEU A 138 4.16 6.80 1.24
C LEU A 138 3.32 7.37 0.10
N ILE A 139 2.25 8.07 0.46
CA ILE A 139 1.39 8.78 -0.48
C ILE A 139 1.65 10.27 -0.32
N GLY A 140 1.96 10.96 -1.40
CA GLY A 140 2.20 12.40 -1.35
C GLY A 140 2.56 12.98 -2.71
N LEU A 141 2.91 14.26 -2.74
CA LEU A 141 3.20 14.93 -4.00
C LEU A 141 4.58 14.49 -4.53
N ALA A 142 4.67 14.40 -5.85
CA ALA A 142 5.93 14.13 -6.52
C ALA A 142 7.00 15.18 -6.11
N PRO A 143 8.27 14.76 -5.92
CA PRO A 143 9.33 15.71 -5.67
C PRO A 143 9.52 16.64 -6.87
N THR A 144 9.89 17.88 -6.60
CA THR A 144 10.24 18.86 -7.64
C THR A 144 11.56 18.53 -8.34
N GLN A 145 12.41 17.70 -7.74
CA GLN A 145 13.68 17.25 -8.30
C GLN A 145 13.70 15.72 -8.48
N PRO A 146 14.31 15.22 -9.57
CA PRO A 146 14.52 13.78 -9.76
C PRO A 146 15.25 13.14 -8.58
N GLY A 147 14.77 11.99 -8.11
CA GLY A 147 15.34 11.27 -6.96
C GLY A 147 14.96 11.85 -5.59
N GLY A 148 14.19 12.94 -5.54
CA GLY A 148 13.75 13.56 -4.30
C GLY A 148 12.83 12.69 -3.43
N ARG A 149 12.59 13.17 -2.20
CA ARG A 149 11.63 12.57 -1.27
C ARG A 149 10.21 12.96 -1.66
N VAL A 150 9.26 12.04 -1.46
CA VAL A 150 7.83 12.36 -1.57
C VAL A 150 7.54 13.54 -0.66
N GLN A 151 6.84 14.54 -1.20
CA GLN A 151 6.48 15.73 -0.45
C GLN A 151 5.16 15.48 0.31
N PRO A 152 5.04 16.00 1.54
CA PRO A 152 3.84 15.85 2.34
C PRO A 152 2.65 16.59 1.70
N LEU A 153 1.44 16.21 2.10
CA LEU A 153 0.22 16.83 1.59
C LEU A 153 -0.11 18.08 2.41
N PRO A 154 -0.27 19.26 1.80
CA PRO A 154 -0.78 20.43 2.50
C PRO A 154 -2.24 20.20 2.87
N LEU A 155 -2.64 20.61 4.07
CA LEU A 155 -4.03 20.58 4.55
C LEU A 155 -4.72 21.96 4.49
N SER A 156 -4.02 22.97 3.97
CA SER A 156 -4.59 24.32 3.73
C SER A 156 -5.38 24.40 2.42
N GLY A 157 -6.22 25.44 2.32
CA GLY A 157 -7.01 25.75 1.12
C GLY A 157 -8.38 25.06 1.09
N PRO A 158 -9.17 25.29 0.04
CA PRO A 158 -10.49 24.68 -0.10
C PRO A 158 -10.39 23.15 -0.26
N PRO A 159 -11.45 22.39 0.07
CA PRO A 159 -11.59 20.99 -0.34
C PRO A 159 -11.34 20.80 -1.84
N GLY A 160 -10.73 19.67 -2.22
CA GLY A 160 -10.35 19.44 -3.61
C GLY A 160 -9.46 18.23 -3.82
N GLY A 161 -9.11 18.01 -5.08
CA GLY A 161 -8.12 17.01 -5.49
C GLY A 161 -6.69 17.52 -5.27
N TYR A 162 -5.76 16.58 -5.11
CA TYR A 162 -4.34 16.84 -5.21
C TYR A 162 -3.84 16.35 -6.57
N ASP A 163 -3.11 17.22 -7.28
CA ASP A 163 -2.45 16.87 -8.53
C ASP A 163 -1.03 16.35 -8.28
N GLY A 164 -0.52 15.50 -9.17
CA GLY A 164 0.86 15.01 -9.09
C GLY A 164 1.14 14.11 -7.88
N VAL A 165 0.11 13.44 -7.35
CA VAL A 165 0.26 12.50 -6.23
C VAL A 165 0.87 11.20 -6.72
N ILE A 166 1.83 10.69 -5.97
CA ILE A 166 2.52 9.43 -6.23
C ILE A 166 2.48 8.53 -4.99
N ALA A 167 2.61 7.22 -5.22
CA ALA A 167 2.89 6.24 -4.19
C ALA A 167 4.36 5.80 -4.28
N LYS A 168 5.15 6.09 -3.24
CA LYS A 168 6.55 5.64 -3.16
C LYS A 168 6.66 4.49 -2.19
N ARG A 169 7.16 3.35 -2.66
CA ARG A 169 7.42 2.19 -1.82
C ARG A 169 8.48 2.52 -0.77
N LEU A 170 8.22 2.10 0.47
CA LEU A 170 9.23 2.04 1.50
C LEU A 170 9.88 0.65 1.45
N GLU A 171 11.18 0.62 1.21
CA GLU A 171 11.94 -0.61 1.32
C GLU A 171 12.09 -0.96 2.81
N ARG A 172 11.70 -2.18 3.20
CA ARG A 172 12.12 -2.71 4.50
C ARG A 172 13.62 -2.92 4.41
N THR A 173 14.40 -2.08 5.10
CA THR A 173 15.80 -2.39 5.34
C THR A 173 15.83 -3.60 6.26
N SER A 174 16.23 -4.74 5.71
CA SER A 174 16.48 -5.99 6.44
C SER A 174 17.73 -5.88 7.29
#